data_AF-A0A2N2PYW2-F1
#
_entry.id   AF-A0A2N2PYW2-F1
#
_cell.length_a   1.000
_cell.length_b   1.000
_cell.length_c   1.000
_cell.angle_alpha   90.00
_cell.angle_beta   90.00
_cell.angle_gamma   90.00
#
_symmetry.space_group_name_H-M   'P 1'
#
loop_
_entity.id
_entity.type
_entity.pdbx_description
1 polymer ?
#
loop_
_entity_poly.entity_id
_entity_poly.type
_entity_poly.pdbx_seq_one_letter_code
_entity_poly.pdbx_strand_id
1 'polypeptide(L)'
;MWNFVAQNWQQLGVTPDRIALAYLLARRLAISLSGPGIRQLARDLGDPTGAAAIEGRVHPMQYYVMPPVEPTPLAGDVYKGQVGDQNGYWVLLTPSCDLVAGREKADWVLFARSDLLSEQAEYQKWREGLPQPPGPIQEKLEALLRNNRQAKGIQPDRFHFLPGALALPDMVADFQQLTILPRSQIGSLKRLASLDSPFAEALLSRFIRYFGRFRADSAVP
;
A
#
# COMPACT_ATOMS: atom_id res chain seq x y z
N MET A 1 2.81 -9.22 -27.39
CA MET A 1 4.22 -9.06 -27.00
C MET A 1 5.14 -10.02 -27.75
N TRP A 2 4.96 -11.34 -27.57
CA TRP A 2 5.82 -12.34 -28.21
C TRP A 2 5.85 -12.26 -29.73
N ASN A 3 4.75 -11.83 -30.37
CA ASN A 3 4.69 -11.66 -31.83
C ASN A 3 5.77 -10.70 -32.35
N PHE A 4 6.01 -9.57 -31.68
CA PHE A 4 7.06 -8.63 -32.10
C PHE A 4 8.45 -9.26 -31.95
N VAL A 5 8.72 -9.89 -30.79
CA VAL A 5 10.03 -10.49 -30.52
C VAL A 5 10.30 -11.63 -31.50
N ALA A 6 9.33 -12.50 -31.73
CA ALA A 6 9.42 -13.62 -32.66
C ALA A 6 9.65 -13.15 -34.11
N GLN A 7 8.88 -12.15 -34.57
CA GLN A 7 9.02 -11.59 -35.92
C GLN A 7 10.37 -10.91 -36.15
N ASN A 8 10.97 -10.33 -35.12
CA ASN A 8 12.23 -9.59 -35.22
C ASN A 8 13.44 -10.37 -34.67
N TRP A 9 13.27 -11.65 -34.31
CA TRP A 9 14.30 -12.42 -33.61
C TRP A 9 15.56 -12.62 -34.45
N GLN A 10 15.43 -12.78 -35.77
CA GLN A 10 16.58 -12.92 -36.66
C GLN A 10 17.52 -11.71 -36.60
N GLN A 11 16.97 -10.51 -36.40
CA GLN A 11 17.74 -9.28 -36.27
C GLN A 11 18.19 -9.03 -34.82
N LEU A 12 17.32 -9.30 -33.84
CA LEU A 12 17.59 -9.07 -32.43
C LEU A 12 18.57 -10.10 -31.84
N GLY A 13 18.45 -11.38 -32.21
CA GLY A 13 19.23 -12.48 -31.67
C GLY A 13 20.71 -12.45 -32.05
N VAL A 14 21.05 -11.77 -33.16
CA VAL A 14 22.43 -11.61 -33.63
C VAL A 14 23.13 -10.38 -33.04
N THR A 15 22.43 -9.52 -32.29
CA THR A 15 23.06 -8.34 -31.70
C THR A 15 24.16 -8.75 -30.69
N PRO A 16 25.36 -8.14 -30.76
CA PRO A 16 26.41 -8.38 -29.78
C PRO A 16 26.10 -7.71 -28.44
N ASP A 17 25.27 -6.66 -28.43
CA ASP A 17 24.86 -5.97 -27.20
C ASP A 17 23.74 -6.73 -26.48
N ARG A 18 24.16 -7.74 -25.72
CA ARG A 18 23.26 -8.59 -24.94
C ARG A 18 22.55 -7.82 -23.81
N ILE A 19 23.15 -6.75 -23.30
CA ILE A 19 22.56 -5.93 -22.23
C ILE A 19 21.37 -5.15 -22.78
N ALA A 20 21.53 -4.44 -23.90
CA ALA A 20 20.43 -3.72 -24.52
C ALA A 20 19.26 -4.65 -24.90
N LEU A 21 19.58 -5.85 -25.41
CA LEU A 21 18.56 -6.86 -25.70
C LEU A 21 17.81 -7.31 -24.44
N ALA A 22 18.51 -7.56 -23.34
CA ALA A 22 17.89 -7.93 -22.08
C ALA A 22 16.92 -6.83 -21.58
N TYR A 23 17.33 -5.56 -21.59
CA TYR A 23 16.46 -4.44 -21.22
C TYR A 23 15.23 -4.32 -22.13
N LEU A 24 15.40 -4.48 -23.44
CA LEU A 24 14.29 -4.45 -24.39
C LEU A 24 13.26 -5.55 -24.09
N LEU A 25 13.73 -6.79 -23.87
CA LEU A 25 12.88 -7.93 -23.58
C LEU A 25 12.17 -7.77 -22.23
N ALA A 26 12.91 -7.40 -21.17
CA ALA A 26 12.36 -7.18 -19.84
C ALA A 26 11.28 -6.08 -19.84
N ARG A 27 11.55 -4.95 -20.51
CA ARG A 27 10.58 -3.84 -20.61
C ARG A 27 9.32 -4.25 -21.37
N ARG A 28 9.47 -4.99 -22.46
CA ARG A 28 8.31 -5.50 -23.23
C ARG A 28 7.50 -6.52 -22.44
N LEU A 29 8.16 -7.37 -21.65
CA LEU A 29 7.52 -8.30 -20.73
C LEU A 29 6.72 -7.57 -19.66
N ALA A 30 7.33 -6.59 -18.98
CA ALA A 30 6.65 -5.79 -17.98
C ALA A 30 5.40 -5.10 -18.55
N ILE A 31 5.50 -4.47 -19.72
CA ILE A 31 4.34 -3.87 -20.40
C ILE A 31 3.28 -4.92 -20.73
N SER A 32 3.68 -6.10 -21.20
CA SER A 32 2.74 -7.17 -21.51
C SER A 32 2.04 -7.78 -20.30
N LEU A 33 2.61 -7.60 -19.11
CA LEU A 33 2.06 -8.03 -17.83
C LEU A 33 1.39 -6.87 -17.08
N SER A 34 1.12 -5.75 -17.77
CA SER A 34 0.37 -4.62 -17.22
C SER A 34 -1.08 -4.62 -17.71
N GLY A 35 -2.00 -4.05 -16.94
CA GLY A 35 -3.40 -3.74 -17.30
C GLY A 35 -4.08 -4.75 -18.26
N PRO A 36 -4.08 -4.53 -19.59
CA PRO A 36 -4.64 -5.47 -20.57
C PRO A 36 -4.08 -6.90 -20.50
N GLY A 37 -2.79 -7.03 -20.20
CA GLY A 37 -2.11 -8.31 -20.02
C GLY A 37 -2.60 -9.09 -18.81
N ILE A 38 -2.81 -8.40 -17.69
CA ILE A 38 -3.36 -8.99 -16.46
C ILE A 38 -4.76 -9.52 -16.71
N ARG A 39 -5.59 -8.80 -17.48
CA ARG A 39 -6.93 -9.27 -17.87
C ARG A 39 -6.88 -10.51 -18.75
N GLN A 40 -5.94 -10.57 -19.70
CA GLN A 40 -5.77 -11.77 -20.51
C GLN A 40 -5.32 -12.96 -19.65
N LEU A 41 -4.32 -12.75 -18.78
CA LEU A 41 -3.83 -13.78 -17.87
C LEU A 41 -4.93 -14.30 -16.94
N ALA A 42 -5.77 -13.43 -16.38
CA ALA A 42 -6.91 -13.84 -15.55
C ALA A 42 -7.89 -14.72 -16.32
N ARG A 43 -8.20 -14.38 -17.59
CA ARG A 43 -9.04 -15.22 -18.46
C ARG A 43 -8.40 -16.58 -18.73
N ASP A 44 -7.10 -16.60 -19.01
CA ASP A 44 -6.36 -17.84 -19.27
C ASP A 44 -6.29 -18.74 -18.02
N LEU A 45 -6.30 -18.15 -16.83
CA LEU A 45 -6.39 -18.85 -15.53
C LEU A 45 -7.82 -19.29 -15.18
N GLY A 46 -8.80 -19.07 -16.07
CA GLY A 46 -10.16 -19.55 -15.89
C GLY A 46 -11.08 -18.62 -15.11
N ASP A 47 -10.75 -17.33 -14.98
CA ASP A 47 -11.69 -16.31 -14.47
C ASP A 47 -12.46 -15.65 -15.65
N PRO A 48 -13.71 -16.08 -15.93
CA PRO A 48 -14.49 -15.55 -17.04
C PRO A 48 -15.06 -14.16 -16.75
N THR A 49 -15.09 -13.75 -15.49
CA THR A 49 -15.80 -12.55 -15.03
C THR A 49 -15.02 -11.28 -15.25
N GLY A 50 -13.69 -11.34 -15.38
CA GLY A 50 -12.88 -10.14 -15.66
C GLY A 50 -13.16 -8.98 -14.69
N ALA A 51 -13.66 -9.27 -13.47
CA ALA A 51 -13.94 -8.26 -12.43
C ALA A 51 -12.67 -7.49 -12.03
N ALA A 52 -11.51 -8.00 -12.47
CA ALA A 52 -10.14 -7.61 -12.18
C ALA A 52 -9.74 -6.16 -12.52
N ALA A 53 -10.55 -5.37 -13.24
CA ALA A 53 -10.24 -3.97 -13.50
C ALA A 53 -11.50 -3.16 -13.78
N ILE A 54 -12.19 -2.73 -12.72
CA ILE A 54 -13.18 -1.64 -12.86
C ILE A 54 -12.41 -0.39 -13.26
N GLU A 55 -12.76 0.21 -14.40
CA GLU A 55 -12.11 1.42 -14.90
C GLU A 55 -12.15 2.54 -13.84
N GLY A 56 -10.99 3.15 -13.59
CA GLY A 56 -10.84 4.17 -12.53
C GLY A 56 -10.70 3.62 -11.10
N ARG A 57 -10.64 2.29 -10.89
CA ARG A 57 -10.34 1.67 -9.59
C ARG A 57 -9.04 0.88 -9.63
N VAL A 58 -8.32 0.94 -8.52
CA VAL A 58 -7.10 0.16 -8.30
C VAL A 58 -7.49 -1.19 -7.70
N HIS A 59 -6.97 -2.27 -8.26
CA HIS A 59 -7.13 -3.60 -7.66
C HIS A 59 -6.23 -3.72 -6.42
N PRO A 60 -6.67 -4.28 -5.27
CA PRO A 60 -5.85 -4.36 -4.06
C PRO A 60 -4.47 -5.01 -4.25
N MET A 61 -4.35 -6.00 -5.15
CA MET A 61 -3.05 -6.60 -5.51
C MET A 61 -2.06 -5.64 -6.19
N GLN A 62 -2.50 -4.48 -6.66
CA GLN A 62 -1.61 -3.41 -7.17
C GLN A 62 -1.10 -2.52 -6.03
N TYR A 63 -1.72 -2.56 -4.85
CA TYR A 63 -1.32 -1.74 -3.71
C TYR A 63 -0.04 -2.26 -3.05
N TYR A 64 0.27 -3.55 -3.22
CA TYR A 64 1.33 -4.25 -2.49
C TYR A 64 2.23 -5.08 -3.38
N VAL A 65 3.50 -5.14 -3.00
CA VAL A 65 4.45 -6.17 -3.41
C VAL A 65 4.51 -7.24 -2.32
N MET A 66 4.16 -8.48 -2.67
CA MET A 66 4.03 -9.61 -1.74
C MET A 66 4.67 -10.91 -2.29
N PRO A 67 5.62 -11.54 -1.57
CA PRO A 67 6.35 -10.97 -0.42
C PRO A 67 7.15 -9.73 -0.85
N PRO A 68 7.62 -8.91 0.09
CA PRO A 68 8.56 -7.83 -0.20
C PRO A 68 9.77 -8.34 -0.99
N VAL A 69 10.13 -7.66 -2.07
CA VAL A 69 11.27 -8.02 -2.91
C VAL A 69 12.57 -7.45 -2.36
N GLU A 70 12.54 -6.22 -1.84
CA GLU A 70 13.71 -5.57 -1.28
C GLU A 70 14.04 -6.15 0.11
N PRO A 71 15.29 -6.58 0.38
CA PRO A 71 15.65 -7.13 1.67
C PRO A 71 15.64 -6.05 2.77
N THR A 72 15.90 -4.80 2.40
CA THR A 72 15.88 -3.67 3.33
C THR A 72 14.45 -3.21 3.60
N PRO A 73 14.14 -2.84 4.86
CA PRO A 73 12.89 -2.16 5.20
C PRO A 73 12.69 -0.88 4.39
N LEU A 74 11.47 -0.65 3.95
CA LEU A 74 11.04 0.53 3.21
C LEU A 74 9.86 1.19 3.91
N ALA A 75 9.73 2.51 3.75
CA ALA A 75 8.52 3.21 4.11
C ALA A 75 7.30 2.59 3.38
N GLY A 76 6.19 2.44 4.09
CA GLY A 76 5.02 1.73 3.58
C GLY A 76 5.11 0.21 3.71
N ASP A 77 6.16 -0.35 4.29
CA ASP A 77 6.15 -1.75 4.67
C ASP A 77 5.09 -2.04 5.74
N VAL A 78 4.38 -3.15 5.56
CA VAL A 78 3.38 -3.67 6.50
C VAL A 78 3.99 -4.82 7.29
N TYR A 79 3.90 -4.72 8.60
CA TYR A 79 4.40 -5.69 9.56
C TYR A 79 3.28 -6.24 10.43
N LYS A 80 3.48 -7.45 10.95
CA LYS A 80 2.66 -8.04 12.00
C LYS A 80 3.52 -8.50 13.16
N GLY A 81 3.09 -8.19 14.37
CA GLY A 81 3.74 -8.66 15.58
C GLY A 81 3.47 -7.79 16.80
N GLN A 82 4.22 -8.08 17.85
CA GLN A 82 4.16 -7.42 19.14
C GLN A 82 5.09 -6.21 19.16
N VAL A 83 4.54 -5.06 19.57
CA VAL A 83 5.25 -3.80 19.78
C VAL A 83 4.84 -3.27 21.16
N GLY A 84 5.78 -3.29 22.12
CA GLY A 84 5.44 -3.05 23.53
C GLY A 84 4.39 -4.05 24.00
N ASP A 85 3.28 -3.55 24.56
CA ASP A 85 2.15 -4.38 25.02
C ASP A 85 1.07 -4.61 23.95
N GLN A 86 1.28 -4.14 22.72
CA GLN A 86 0.29 -4.24 21.64
C GLN A 86 0.71 -5.26 20.58
N ASN A 87 -0.12 -6.30 20.37
CA ASN A 87 -0.02 -7.18 19.21
C ASN A 87 -0.90 -6.63 18.09
N GLY A 88 -0.39 -6.53 16.87
CA GLY A 88 -1.20 -5.99 15.78
C GLY A 88 -0.47 -5.88 14.46
N TYR A 89 -1.06 -5.07 13.58
CA TYR A 89 -0.47 -4.68 12.31
C TYR A 89 0.11 -3.28 12.41
N TRP A 90 1.23 -3.08 11.74
CA TRP A 90 2.02 -1.86 11.83
C TRP A 90 2.50 -1.46 10.44
N VAL A 91 2.39 -0.19 10.10
CA VAL A 91 2.95 0.34 8.85
C VAL A 91 4.15 1.23 9.16
N LEU A 92 5.26 0.99 8.49
CA LEU A 92 6.51 1.74 8.66
C LEU A 92 6.39 3.11 7.99
N LEU A 93 6.61 4.18 8.76
CA LEU A 93 6.51 5.57 8.31
C LEU A 93 7.87 6.24 8.16
N THR A 94 8.94 5.68 8.73
CA THR A 94 10.29 6.21 8.54
C THR A 94 10.65 6.20 7.05
N PRO A 95 11.11 7.33 6.48
CA PRO A 95 11.48 7.41 5.08
C PRO A 95 12.53 6.35 4.68
N SER A 96 12.32 5.72 3.53
CA SER A 96 13.22 4.66 3.02
C SER A 96 14.67 5.13 2.86
N CYS A 97 14.89 6.42 2.58
CA CYS A 97 16.23 7.00 2.45
C CYS A 97 17.06 6.99 3.75
N ASP A 98 16.41 6.88 4.91
CA ASP A 98 17.08 6.78 6.21
C ASP A 98 17.36 5.32 6.63
N LEU A 99 16.82 4.35 5.87
CA LEU A 99 16.88 2.90 6.13
C LEU A 99 17.83 2.15 5.19
N VAL A 100 18.51 2.86 4.30
CA VAL A 100 19.39 2.28 3.28
C VAL A 100 20.54 1.51 3.93
N ALA A 101 20.67 0.21 3.63
CA ALA A 101 21.73 -0.64 4.18
C ALA A 101 23.14 -0.08 3.89
N GLY A 102 23.99 -0.06 4.91
CA GLY A 102 25.34 0.49 4.85
C GLY A 102 25.42 2.02 4.89
N ARG A 103 24.28 2.71 4.95
CA ARG A 103 24.15 4.17 5.13
C ARG A 103 22.96 4.52 6.03
N GLU A 104 22.63 3.63 6.97
CA GLU A 104 21.49 3.81 7.85
C GLU A 104 21.69 5.07 8.70
N LYS A 105 20.69 5.96 8.68
CA LYS A 105 20.67 7.20 9.46
C LYS A 105 19.71 7.13 10.63
N ALA A 106 18.70 6.27 10.53
CA ALA A 106 17.68 6.10 11.56
C ALA A 106 18.09 5.02 12.57
N ASP A 107 18.42 5.44 13.79
CA ASP A 107 18.57 4.53 14.93
C ASP A 107 17.21 4.04 15.45
N TRP A 108 16.21 4.90 15.31
CA TRP A 108 14.83 4.67 15.72
C TRP A 108 13.91 4.82 14.52
N VAL A 109 12.94 3.92 14.43
CA VAL A 109 11.97 3.89 13.35
C VAL A 109 10.56 4.09 13.87
N LEU A 110 9.74 4.74 13.05
CA LEU A 110 8.39 5.13 13.37
C LEU A 110 7.39 4.22 12.68
N PHE A 111 6.47 3.68 13.45
CA PHE A 111 5.32 2.91 12.96
C PHE A 111 4.01 3.62 13.29
N ALA A 112 3.02 3.47 12.42
CA ALA A 112 1.63 3.68 12.76
C ALA A 112 0.92 2.34 12.94
N ARG A 113 0.10 2.25 13.99
CA ARG A 113 -0.78 1.10 14.19
C ARG A 113 -1.85 1.05 13.10
N SER A 114 -2.15 -0.15 12.64
CA SER A 114 -3.19 -0.43 11.67
C SER A 114 -4.22 -1.38 12.27
N ASP A 115 -5.40 -0.84 12.59
CA ASP A 115 -6.51 -1.62 13.13
C ASP A 115 -7.33 -2.23 11.99
N LEU A 116 -8.07 -3.31 12.26
CA LEU A 116 -8.85 -3.97 11.22
C LEU A 116 -10.01 -3.08 10.79
N LEU A 117 -10.36 -3.10 9.49
CA LEU A 117 -11.55 -2.41 9.00
C LEU A 117 -12.81 -2.92 9.72
N SER A 118 -12.87 -4.21 10.04
CA SER A 118 -13.98 -4.83 10.77
C SER A 118 -14.19 -4.30 12.19
N GLU A 119 -13.18 -3.65 12.76
CA GLU A 119 -13.22 -3.04 14.09
C GLU A 119 -13.65 -1.57 14.03
N GLN A 120 -13.73 -0.97 12.84
CA GLN A 120 -14.16 0.41 12.68
C GLN A 120 -15.68 0.53 12.86
N ALA A 121 -16.11 1.55 13.60
CA ALA A 121 -17.51 1.79 13.93
C ALA A 121 -18.39 1.93 12.67
N GLU A 122 -17.88 2.54 11.60
CA GLU A 122 -18.56 2.69 10.32
C GLU A 122 -18.85 1.34 9.67
N TYR A 123 -17.87 0.43 9.71
CA TYR A 123 -18.02 -0.91 9.15
C TYR A 123 -19.00 -1.75 9.97
N GLN A 124 -18.92 -1.70 11.29
CA GLN A 124 -19.84 -2.42 12.18
C GLN A 124 -21.29 -2.00 11.95
N LYS A 125 -21.56 -0.69 11.91
CA LYS A 125 -22.90 -0.14 11.62
C LYS A 125 -23.40 -0.49 10.22
N TRP A 126 -22.51 -0.46 9.23
CA TRP A 126 -22.85 -0.87 7.88
C TRP A 126 -23.25 -2.36 7.83
N ARG A 127 -22.49 -3.22 8.53
CA ARG A 127 -22.74 -4.65 8.62
C ARG A 127 -24.06 -4.98 9.35
N GLU A 128 -24.38 -4.24 10.41
CA GLU A 128 -25.65 -4.37 11.14
C GLU A 128 -26.87 -3.98 10.29
N GLY A 129 -26.70 -3.09 9.32
CA GLY A 129 -27.76 -2.66 8.41
C GLY A 129 -28.02 -3.58 7.22
N LEU A 130 -27.31 -4.70 7.08
CA LEU A 130 -27.52 -5.64 5.98
C LEU A 130 -28.91 -6.31 6.07
N PRO A 131 -29.59 -6.57 4.93
CA PRO A 131 -29.08 -6.55 3.55
C PRO A 131 -29.12 -5.18 2.85
N GLN A 132 -29.81 -4.18 3.41
CA GLN A 132 -29.88 -2.82 2.85
C GLN A 132 -29.45 -1.78 3.90
N PRO A 133 -28.15 -1.48 3.96
CA PRO A 133 -27.64 -0.51 4.92
C PRO A 133 -28.16 0.89 4.57
N PRO A 134 -28.48 1.73 5.57
CA PRO A 134 -28.89 3.11 5.35
C PRO A 134 -27.84 3.91 4.54
N GLY A 135 -28.28 4.71 3.58
CA GLY A 135 -27.41 5.52 2.71
C GLY A 135 -26.34 6.34 3.47
N PRO A 136 -26.68 7.07 4.54
CA PRO A 136 -25.69 7.84 5.31
C PRO A 136 -24.60 7.00 5.99
N ILE A 137 -24.89 5.72 6.29
CA ILE A 137 -23.91 4.80 6.88
C ILE A 137 -22.96 4.30 5.79
N GLN A 138 -23.50 3.96 4.62
CA GLN A 138 -22.71 3.60 3.46
C GLN A 138 -21.76 4.73 3.03
N GLU A 139 -22.24 5.96 2.95
CA GLU A 139 -21.42 7.14 2.61
C GLU A 139 -20.24 7.33 3.58
N LYS A 140 -20.45 7.10 4.88
CA LYS A 140 -19.37 7.19 5.89
C LYS A 140 -18.34 6.09 5.72
N LEU A 141 -18.76 4.86 5.43
CA LEU A 141 -17.84 3.77 5.13
C LEU A 141 -17.06 4.07 3.84
N GLU A 142 -17.72 4.52 2.78
CA GLU A 142 -17.05 4.92 1.54
C GLU A 142 -16.04 6.06 1.77
N ALA A 143 -16.39 7.04 2.60
CA ALA A 143 -15.49 8.13 2.98
C ALA A 143 -14.23 7.60 3.71
N LEU A 144 -14.38 6.63 4.60
CA LEU A 144 -13.25 5.95 5.26
C LEU A 144 -12.36 5.22 4.24
N LEU A 145 -12.96 4.39 3.37
CA LEU A 145 -12.25 3.61 2.34
C LEU A 145 -11.52 4.51 1.32
N ARG A 146 -12.02 5.72 1.08
CA ARG A 146 -11.41 6.72 0.19
C ARG A 146 -10.39 7.62 0.89
N ASN A 147 -9.99 7.31 2.12
CA ASN A 147 -9.09 8.15 2.91
C ASN A 147 -9.61 9.59 3.08
N ASN A 148 -10.91 9.74 3.32
CA ASN A 148 -11.56 11.02 3.53
C ASN A 148 -12.59 10.91 4.65
N ARG A 149 -12.23 10.24 5.76
CA ARG A 149 -13.12 10.03 6.90
C ARG A 149 -13.55 11.39 7.46
N GLN A 150 -14.84 11.70 7.36
CA GLN A 150 -15.43 12.94 7.86
C GLN A 150 -16.24 12.66 9.12
N ALA A 151 -15.81 13.22 10.24
CA ALA A 151 -16.59 13.24 11.47
C ALA A 151 -16.25 14.49 12.28
N LYS A 152 -17.17 14.91 13.14
CA LYS A 152 -16.98 16.08 14.01
C LYS A 152 -15.73 15.87 14.88
N GLY A 153 -14.77 16.78 14.78
CA GLY A 153 -13.50 16.71 15.53
C GLY A 153 -12.46 15.74 14.96
N ILE A 154 -12.77 15.01 13.88
CA ILE A 154 -11.83 14.14 13.20
C ILE A 154 -11.26 14.84 11.97
N GLN A 155 -9.94 14.76 11.82
CA GLN A 155 -9.23 15.31 10.69
C GLN A 155 -9.14 14.28 9.56
N PRO A 156 -9.49 14.62 8.30
CA PRO A 156 -9.51 13.65 7.20
C PRO A 156 -8.17 12.98 6.89
N ASP A 157 -7.04 13.67 7.11
CA ASP A 157 -5.70 13.10 6.89
C ASP A 157 -5.25 12.14 8.01
N ARG A 158 -5.97 12.03 9.13
CA ARG A 158 -5.56 11.18 10.27
C ARG A 158 -5.46 9.70 9.91
N PHE A 159 -6.35 9.23 9.05
CA PHE A 159 -6.50 7.81 8.74
C PHE A 159 -6.05 7.50 7.32
N HIS A 160 -5.48 6.30 7.14
CA HIS A 160 -5.14 5.75 5.84
C HIS A 160 -5.59 4.30 5.74
N PHE A 161 -6.58 4.03 4.90
CA PHE A 161 -7.09 2.74 4.52
C PHE A 161 -6.06 1.97 3.70
N LEU A 162 -5.82 0.73 4.12
CA LEU A 162 -4.95 -0.25 3.51
C LEU A 162 -5.84 -1.41 3.06
N PRO A 163 -6.09 -1.60 1.75
CA PRO A 163 -7.02 -2.61 1.28
C PRO A 163 -6.51 -4.02 1.56
N GLY A 164 -7.40 -4.98 1.83
CA GLY A 164 -7.03 -6.38 2.01
C GLY A 164 -6.54 -7.00 0.70
N ALA A 165 -5.51 -7.86 0.79
CA ALA A 165 -4.93 -8.55 -0.36
C ALA A 165 -4.33 -9.89 0.06
N LEU A 166 -4.79 -10.99 -0.54
CA LEU A 166 -4.41 -12.37 -0.17
C LEU A 166 -4.57 -12.61 1.35
N ALA A 167 -3.46 -12.73 2.07
CA ALA A 167 -3.42 -12.97 3.51
C ALA A 167 -3.48 -11.69 4.36
N LEU A 168 -3.40 -10.50 3.74
CA LEU A 168 -3.58 -9.22 4.43
C LEU A 168 -5.07 -8.91 4.57
N PRO A 169 -5.56 -8.63 5.80
CA PRO A 169 -6.91 -8.13 5.99
C PRO A 169 -7.03 -6.66 5.55
N ASP A 170 -8.26 -6.20 5.36
CA ASP A 170 -8.56 -4.77 5.26
C ASP A 170 -8.22 -4.07 6.58
N MET A 171 -7.45 -2.98 6.50
CA MET A 171 -6.95 -2.27 7.68
C MET A 171 -7.06 -0.75 7.52
N VAL A 172 -6.99 -0.04 8.65
CA VAL A 172 -6.94 1.41 8.71
C VAL A 172 -5.77 1.81 9.59
N ALA A 173 -4.74 2.42 8.99
CA ALA A 173 -3.66 3.05 9.73
C ALA A 173 -4.16 4.31 10.43
N ASP A 174 -3.87 4.46 11.72
CA ASP A 174 -4.21 5.63 12.52
C ASP A 174 -2.95 6.39 12.91
N PHE A 175 -2.77 7.59 12.33
CA PHE A 175 -1.59 8.40 12.60
C PHE A 175 -1.56 9.03 14.00
N GLN A 176 -2.60 8.87 14.83
CA GLN A 176 -2.48 9.17 16.26
C GLN A 176 -1.87 8.03 17.08
N GLN A 177 -1.96 6.79 16.59
CA GLN A 177 -1.45 5.62 17.28
C GLN A 177 -0.07 5.28 16.75
N LEU A 178 0.90 6.12 17.12
CA LEU A 178 2.29 5.96 16.73
C LEU A 178 3.06 5.14 17.76
N THR A 179 4.04 4.38 17.27
CA THR A 179 5.04 3.78 18.14
C THR A 179 6.41 3.86 17.49
N ILE A 180 7.42 4.09 18.33
CA ILE A 180 8.80 4.18 17.90
C ILE A 180 9.53 2.95 18.43
N LEU A 181 10.29 2.30 17.56
CA LEU A 181 11.12 1.15 17.91
C LEU A 181 12.57 1.39 17.52
N PRO A 182 13.55 0.86 18.26
CA PRO A 182 14.91 0.78 17.77
C PRO A 182 14.94 -0.01 16.46
N ARG A 183 15.75 0.42 15.48
CA ARG A 183 15.88 -0.27 14.19
C ARG A 183 16.25 -1.75 14.35
N SER A 184 17.06 -2.07 15.36
CA SER A 184 17.45 -3.45 15.69
C SER A 184 16.27 -4.35 16.06
N GLN A 185 15.14 -3.78 16.49
CA GLN A 185 13.94 -4.52 16.87
C GLN A 185 12.97 -4.73 15.70
N ILE A 186 13.20 -4.14 14.52
CA ILE A 186 12.32 -4.39 13.35
C ILE A 186 12.30 -5.88 13.01
N GLY A 187 13.43 -6.57 13.17
CA GLY A 187 13.55 -8.00 12.87
C GLY A 187 12.70 -8.92 13.77
N SER A 188 12.17 -8.43 14.90
CA SER A 188 11.22 -9.21 15.71
C SER A 188 9.80 -9.17 15.15
N LEU A 189 9.51 -8.28 14.19
CA LEU A 189 8.25 -8.20 13.50
C LEU A 189 8.30 -8.97 12.18
N LYS A 190 7.19 -9.62 11.83
CA LYS A 190 7.08 -10.30 10.54
C LYS A 190 6.68 -9.27 9.47
N ARG A 191 7.60 -8.95 8.57
CA ARG A 191 7.29 -8.18 7.35
C ARG A 191 6.38 -9.00 6.43
N LEU A 192 5.22 -8.45 6.07
CA LEU A 192 4.21 -9.13 5.26
C LEU A 192 4.19 -8.65 3.82
N ALA A 193 4.33 -7.35 3.61
CA ALA A 193 4.24 -6.70 2.30
C ALA A 193 4.93 -5.35 2.30
N SER A 194 5.19 -4.82 1.10
CA SER A 194 5.58 -3.44 0.88
C SER A 194 4.51 -2.75 0.06
N LEU A 195 4.09 -1.54 0.45
CA LEU A 195 3.27 -0.71 -0.44
C LEU A 195 4.07 -0.40 -1.72
N ASP A 196 3.45 -0.60 -2.88
CA ASP A 196 4.05 -0.26 -4.17
C ASP A 196 3.95 1.26 -4.44
N SER A 197 4.74 1.78 -5.37
CA SER A 197 4.60 3.16 -5.82
C SER A 197 3.34 3.29 -6.70
N PRO A 198 2.50 4.33 -6.52
CA PRO A 198 2.69 5.55 -5.72
C PRO A 198 2.05 5.49 -4.31
N PHE A 199 1.65 4.32 -3.83
CA PHE A 199 0.84 4.17 -2.62
C PHE A 199 1.66 4.43 -1.34
N ALA A 200 2.93 4.03 -1.32
CA ALA A 200 3.84 4.35 -0.21
C ALA A 200 4.03 5.87 -0.06
N GLU A 201 4.20 6.60 -1.17
CA GLU A 201 4.33 8.05 -1.20
C GLU A 201 3.03 8.74 -0.79
N ALA A 202 1.88 8.19 -1.19
CA ALA A 202 0.57 8.67 -0.78
C ALA A 202 0.33 8.52 0.73
N LEU A 203 0.78 7.40 1.32
CA LEU A 203 0.77 7.17 2.77
C LEU A 203 1.62 8.23 3.49
N LEU A 204 2.89 8.36 3.12
CA LEU A 204 3.82 9.32 3.74
C LEU A 204 3.34 10.77 3.58
N SER A 205 2.89 11.14 2.38
CA SER A 205 2.37 12.49 2.12
C SER A 205 1.19 12.80 3.02
N ARG A 206 0.32 11.83 3.28
CA ARG A 206 -0.81 11.99 4.19
C ARG A 206 -0.38 12.12 5.64
N PHE A 207 0.54 11.28 6.08
CA PHE A 207 1.14 11.37 7.42
C PHE A 207 1.76 12.76 7.66
N ILE A 208 2.54 13.27 6.69
CA ILE A 208 3.13 14.62 6.76
C ILE A 208 2.05 15.70 6.80
N ARG A 209 1.00 15.61 5.97
CA ARG A 209 -0.14 16.56 6.03
C ARG A 209 -0.90 16.50 7.34
N TYR A 210 -0.89 15.37 8.04
CA TYR A 210 -1.53 15.23 9.34
C TYR A 210 -0.69 15.86 10.47
N PHE A 211 0.60 15.54 10.53
CA PHE A 211 1.50 16.05 11.60
C PHE A 211 2.05 17.44 11.35
N GLY A 212 2.33 17.80 10.09
CA GLY A 212 2.87 19.11 9.69
C GLY A 212 1.87 20.26 9.77
N ARG A 213 0.75 20.07 10.45
CA ARG A 213 -0.30 21.08 10.61
C ARG A 213 0.14 22.09 11.65
N PHE A 214 0.71 23.18 11.17
CA PHE A 214 0.98 24.34 11.99
C PHE A 214 -0.28 25.23 12.03
N ARG A 215 -0.79 25.53 13.23
CA ARG A 215 -1.70 26.65 13.43
C ARG A 215 -0.85 27.83 13.87
N ALA A 216 -0.77 28.86 13.04
CA ALA A 216 -0.21 30.14 13.46
C ALA A 216 -1.25 30.82 14.37
N ASP A 217 -1.09 30.68 15.68
CA ASP A 217 -1.89 31.43 16.64
C ASP A 217 -1.38 32.88 16.65
N SER A 218 -1.95 33.74 15.80
CA SER A 218 -1.86 35.19 15.97
C SER A 218 -2.83 35.62 17.06
N ALA A 219 -2.45 35.41 18.32
CA ALA A 219 -2.99 36.11 19.48
C ALA A 219 -2.13 35.78 20.72
N VAL A 220 -1.03 36.51 20.88
CA VAL A 220 -0.48 36.79 22.21
C VAL A 220 -1.14 38.11 22.64
N PRO A 221 -1.69 38.21 23.88
CA PRO A 221 -2.53 39.32 24.33
C PRO A 221 -1.86 40.70 24.27
#